data_AF-A0A519MJ76-F1
#
_entry.id   AF-A0A519MJ76-F1
#
_cell.length_a   1.000
_cell.length_b   1.000
_cell.length_c   1.000
_cell.angle_alpha   90.00
_cell.angle_beta   90.00
_cell.angle_gamma   90.00
#
_symmetry.space_group_name_H-M   'P 1'
#
loop_
_entity.id
_entity.type
_entity.pdbx_description
1 polymer ?
#
loop_
_entity_poly.entity_id
_entity_poly.type
_entity_poly.pdbx_seq_one_letter_code
_entity_poly.pdbx_strand_id
1 'polypeptide(L)'
;MSNLNSLAIAIDVAERKRDAARQVLQDTLAAQQAARAQLDQLEDYARETEARWGMKADTAMQPEVMYHHYQFMDRLGHAAGMQTGVVGDHAGRVETARRALLEAELRLASLRKVIDKRRHDLELVQTRREQKQTDERASLQYSNVSRNSVGQE
;
A
#
# COMPACT_ATOMS: atom_id res chain seq x y z
N MET A 1 -26.56 8.24 15.19
CA MET A 1 -26.05 9.09 14.08
C MET A 1 -24.59 9.53 14.30
N SER A 2 -24.24 10.23 15.38
CA SER A 2 -22.86 10.74 15.62
C SER A 2 -21.74 9.68 15.53
N ASN A 3 -21.95 8.49 16.13
CA ASN A 3 -20.98 7.38 16.10
C ASN A 3 -20.78 6.71 14.72
N LEU A 4 -21.72 6.85 13.78
CA LEU A 4 -21.53 6.37 12.41
C LEU A 4 -20.74 7.39 11.60
N ASN A 5 -20.95 8.69 11.86
CA ASN A 5 -20.22 9.75 11.19
C ASN A 5 -18.73 9.74 11.57
N SER A 6 -18.41 9.51 12.84
CA SER A 6 -17.01 9.37 13.29
C SER A 6 -16.31 8.14 12.67
N LEU A 7 -17.03 7.02 12.48
CA LEU A 7 -16.50 5.84 11.78
C LEU A 7 -16.30 6.10 10.28
N ALA A 8 -17.21 6.83 9.63
CA ALA A 8 -17.06 7.22 8.23
C ALA A 8 -15.83 8.11 8.03
N ILE A 9 -15.60 9.07 8.92
CA ILE A 9 -14.38 9.90 8.92
C ILE A 9 -13.13 9.05 9.14
N ALA A 10 -13.17 8.10 10.08
CA ALA A 10 -12.05 7.19 10.32
C ALA A 10 -11.72 6.32 9.10
N ILE A 11 -12.73 5.92 8.31
CA ILE A 11 -12.55 5.20 7.04
C ILE A 11 -11.88 6.10 6.01
N ASP A 12 -12.34 7.33 5.80
CA ASP A 12 -11.70 8.27 4.86
C ASP A 12 -10.23 8.50 5.21
N VAL A 13 -9.92 8.71 6.49
CA VAL A 13 -8.53 8.82 6.96
C VAL A 13 -7.73 7.55 6.70
N ALA A 14 -8.31 6.37 6.90
CA ALA A 14 -7.65 5.10 6.62
C ALA A 14 -7.42 4.86 5.11
N GLU A 15 -8.34 5.29 4.26
CA GLU A 15 -8.20 5.24 2.80
C GLU A 15 -7.04 6.11 2.34
N ARG A 16 -6.98 7.36 2.79
CA ARG A 16 -5.86 8.27 2.48
C ARG A 16 -4.52 7.70 2.96
N LYS A 17 -4.49 7.06 4.13
CA LYS A 17 -3.28 6.39 4.65
C LYS A 17 -2.84 5.21 3.79
N ARG A 18 -3.79 4.36 3.34
CA ARG A 18 -3.50 3.27 2.40
C ARG A 18 -2.93 3.82 1.10
N ASP A 19 -3.54 4.87 0.56
CA ASP A 19 -3.13 5.44 -0.72
C ASP A 19 -1.75 6.08 -0.64
N ALA A 20 -1.45 6.78 0.47
CA ALA A 20 -0.11 7.27 0.75
C ALA A 20 0.91 6.12 0.87
N ALA A 21 0.57 5.03 1.59
CA ALA A 21 1.45 3.87 1.71
C ALA A 21 1.69 3.17 0.35
N ARG A 22 0.67 3.14 -0.52
CA ARG A 22 0.78 2.62 -1.88
C ARG A 22 1.71 3.47 -2.73
N GLN A 23 1.61 4.80 -2.64
CA GLN A 23 2.52 5.71 -3.34
C GLN A 23 3.97 5.49 -2.87
N VAL A 24 4.21 5.40 -1.57
CA VAL A 24 5.54 5.10 -1.02
C VAL A 24 6.09 3.77 -1.53
N LEU A 25 5.25 2.73 -1.63
CA LEU A 25 5.68 1.46 -2.21
C LEU A 25 6.06 1.60 -3.70
N GLN A 26 5.30 2.35 -4.48
CA GLN A 26 5.63 2.62 -5.89
C GLN A 26 6.95 3.37 -6.03
N ASP A 27 7.14 4.44 -5.24
CA ASP A 27 8.35 5.26 -5.28
C ASP A 27 9.59 4.44 -4.87
N THR A 28 9.46 3.59 -3.85
CA THR A 28 10.56 2.73 -3.39
C THR A 28 10.93 1.65 -4.39
N LEU A 29 9.95 1.07 -5.10
CA LEU A 29 10.19 0.13 -6.20
C LEU A 29 10.88 0.81 -7.38
N ALA A 30 10.43 2.00 -7.76
CA ALA A 30 11.07 2.78 -8.83
C ALA A 30 12.52 3.12 -8.47
N ALA A 31 12.78 3.53 -7.22
CA ALA A 31 14.12 3.81 -6.74
C ALA A 31 15.02 2.56 -6.71
N GLN A 32 14.48 1.40 -6.32
CA GLN A 32 15.20 0.13 -6.38
C GLN A 32 15.60 -0.23 -7.82
N GLN A 33 14.67 -0.09 -8.76
CA GLN A 33 14.93 -0.36 -10.17
C GLN A 33 16.00 0.59 -10.73
N ALA A 34 15.91 1.89 -10.41
CA ALA A 34 16.91 2.87 -10.83
C ALA A 34 18.30 2.56 -10.25
N ALA A 35 18.37 2.21 -8.96
CA ALA A 35 19.63 1.82 -8.33
C ALA A 35 20.23 0.56 -8.97
N ARG A 36 19.41 -0.41 -9.34
CA ARG A 36 19.87 -1.62 -10.03
C ARG A 36 20.40 -1.31 -11.43
N ALA A 37 19.67 -0.51 -12.19
CA ALA A 37 20.10 -0.09 -13.52
C ALA A 37 21.44 0.66 -13.50
N GLN A 38 21.67 1.50 -12.48
CA GLN A 38 22.97 2.17 -12.29
C GLN A 38 24.10 1.19 -12.00
N LEU A 39 23.86 0.14 -11.20
CA LEU A 39 24.85 -0.91 -10.96
C LEU A 39 25.18 -1.66 -12.25
N ASP A 40 24.15 -2.10 -12.97
CA ASP A 40 24.33 -2.81 -14.24
C ASP A 40 25.13 -1.95 -15.24
N GLN A 41 24.86 -0.63 -15.30
CA GLN A 41 25.64 0.30 -16.13
C GLN A 41 27.12 0.39 -15.73
N LEU A 42 27.44 0.40 -14.43
CA LEU A 42 28.83 0.42 -13.95
C LEU A 42 29.55 -0.89 -14.32
N GLU A 43 28.87 -2.03 -14.15
CA GLU A 43 29.41 -3.36 -14.47
C GLU A 43 29.62 -3.53 -15.99
N ASP A 44 28.67 -3.10 -16.81
CA ASP A 44 28.76 -3.10 -18.27
C ASP A 44 29.94 -2.24 -18.74
N TYR A 45 30.04 -1.03 -18.20
CA TYR A 45 31.10 -0.11 -18.55
C TYR A 45 32.49 -0.62 -18.13
N ALA A 46 32.58 -1.31 -16.97
CA ALA A 46 33.82 -1.97 -16.54
C ALA A 46 34.24 -3.06 -17.54
N ARG A 47 33.31 -3.95 -17.92
CA ARG A 47 33.55 -5.03 -18.89
C ARG A 47 33.96 -4.49 -20.26
N GLU A 48 33.28 -3.46 -20.76
CA GLU A 48 33.61 -2.86 -22.05
C GLU A 48 34.99 -2.20 -22.04
N THR A 49 35.36 -1.55 -20.93
CA THR A 49 36.67 -0.91 -20.75
C THR A 49 37.79 -1.94 -20.70
N GLU A 50 37.58 -3.04 -19.97
CA GLU A 50 38.54 -4.14 -19.88
C GLU A 50 38.72 -4.88 -21.22
N ALA A 51 37.63 -5.16 -21.94
CA ALA A 51 37.69 -5.79 -23.25
C ALA A 51 38.46 -4.94 -24.29
N ARG A 52 38.18 -3.62 -24.32
CA ARG A 52 38.92 -2.68 -25.19
C ARG A 52 40.38 -2.55 -24.79
N TRP A 53 40.68 -2.67 -23.51
CA TRP A 53 42.06 -2.66 -23.01
C TRP A 53 42.81 -3.92 -23.44
N GLY A 54 42.21 -5.11 -23.32
CA GLY A 54 42.80 -6.37 -23.77
C GLY A 54 43.23 -6.37 -25.24
N MET A 55 42.44 -5.74 -26.12
CA MET A 55 42.81 -5.58 -27.55
C MET A 55 43.99 -4.63 -27.80
N LYS A 56 44.26 -3.69 -26.88
CA LYS A 56 45.34 -2.70 -27.00
C LYS A 56 46.64 -3.14 -26.30
N ALA A 57 46.55 -4.03 -25.31
CA ALA A 57 47.68 -4.52 -24.55
C ALA A 57 48.68 -5.35 -25.38
N ASP A 58 48.24 -5.94 -26.50
CA ASP A 58 49.13 -6.61 -27.48
C ASP A 58 50.05 -5.62 -28.24
N THR A 59 49.85 -4.31 -28.08
CA THR A 59 50.72 -3.25 -28.59
C THR A 59 51.55 -2.65 -27.45
N ALA A 60 52.80 -2.28 -27.69
CA ALA A 60 53.67 -1.65 -26.68
C ALA A 60 53.06 -0.33 -26.15
N MET A 61 52.39 -0.41 -25.01
CA MET A 61 51.73 0.71 -24.34
C MET A 61 52.71 1.40 -23.37
N GLN A 62 52.62 2.73 -23.25
CA GLN A 62 53.44 3.47 -22.29
C GLN A 62 53.05 3.11 -20.84
N PRO A 63 54.02 2.96 -19.92
CA PRO A 63 53.76 2.62 -18.52
C PRO A 63 52.76 3.55 -17.81
N GLU A 64 52.78 4.84 -18.11
CA GLU A 64 51.87 5.84 -17.52
C GLU A 64 50.40 5.56 -17.89
N VAL A 65 50.15 5.06 -19.11
CA VAL A 65 48.80 4.73 -19.57
C VAL A 65 48.29 3.48 -18.85
N MET A 66 49.18 2.51 -18.57
CA MET A 66 48.84 1.34 -17.74
C MET A 66 48.47 1.77 -16.31
N TYR A 67 49.27 2.66 -15.71
CA TYR A 67 49.02 3.17 -14.36
C TYR A 67 47.63 3.82 -14.25
N HIS A 68 47.30 4.73 -15.17
CA HIS A 68 46.00 5.40 -15.16
C HIS A 68 44.84 4.45 -15.44
N HIS A 69 45.02 3.43 -16.28
CA HIS A 69 44.00 2.41 -16.52
C HIS A 69 43.68 1.64 -15.22
N TYR A 70 44.69 1.11 -14.52
CA TYR A 70 44.46 0.39 -13.27
C TYR A 70 43.85 1.29 -12.19
N GLN A 71 44.33 2.52 -12.05
CA GLN A 71 43.75 3.49 -11.11
C GLN A 71 42.27 3.79 -11.42
N PHE A 72 41.90 3.86 -12.70
CA PHE A 72 40.53 4.06 -13.11
C PHE A 72 39.65 2.84 -12.79
N MET A 73 40.13 1.64 -13.09
CA MET A 73 39.40 0.39 -12.81
C MET A 73 39.18 0.19 -11.31
N ASP A 74 40.16 0.55 -10.48
CA ASP A 74 40.01 0.51 -9.01
C ASP A 74 38.89 1.45 -8.52
N ARG A 75 38.86 2.68 -9.03
CA ARG A 75 37.78 3.65 -8.72
C ARG A 75 36.41 3.16 -9.19
N LEU A 76 36.35 2.56 -10.37
CA LEU A 76 35.11 2.01 -10.92
C LEU A 76 34.59 0.82 -10.09
N GLY A 77 35.48 -0.08 -9.69
CA GLY A 77 35.16 -1.18 -8.78
C GLY A 77 34.68 -0.67 -7.41
N HIS A 78 35.32 0.35 -6.86
CA HIS A 78 34.87 0.99 -5.62
C HIS A 78 33.47 1.60 -5.74
N ALA A 79 33.19 2.30 -6.85
CA ALA A 79 31.87 2.86 -7.12
C ALA A 79 30.78 1.77 -7.26
N ALA A 80 31.07 0.67 -7.97
CA ALA A 80 30.16 -0.47 -8.08
C ALA A 80 29.91 -1.15 -6.73
N GLY A 81 30.94 -1.25 -5.88
CA GLY A 81 30.82 -1.74 -4.50
C GLY A 81 29.88 -0.88 -3.65
N MET A 82 30.03 0.45 -3.69
CA MET A 82 29.11 1.37 -3.01
C MET A 82 27.67 1.23 -3.55
N GLN A 83 27.52 1.15 -4.88
CA GLN A 83 26.21 1.01 -5.51
C GLN A 83 25.52 -0.31 -5.15
N THR A 84 26.28 -1.40 -5.00
CA THR A 84 25.77 -2.68 -4.52
C THR A 84 25.15 -2.56 -3.13
N GLY A 85 25.79 -1.80 -2.23
CA GLY A 85 25.23 -1.47 -0.92
C GLY A 85 23.91 -0.70 -1.02
N VAL A 86 23.86 0.32 -1.89
CA VAL A 86 22.63 1.10 -2.15
C VAL A 86 21.49 0.22 -2.66
N VAL A 87 21.76 -0.70 -3.60
CA VAL A 87 20.75 -1.65 -4.10
C VAL A 87 20.22 -2.54 -2.96
N GLY A 88 21.10 -3.00 -2.08
CA GLY A 88 20.73 -3.77 -0.88
C GLY A 88 19.81 -2.98 0.06
N ASP A 89 20.14 -1.73 0.35
CA ASP A 89 19.33 -0.84 1.18
C ASP A 89 17.93 -0.62 0.60
N HIS A 90 17.83 -0.46 -0.73
CA HIS A 90 16.55 -0.33 -1.40
C HIS A 90 15.66 -1.57 -1.24
N ALA A 91 16.23 -2.78 -1.23
CA ALA A 91 15.45 -4.00 -0.97
C ALA A 91 14.81 -3.98 0.43
N GLY A 92 15.55 -3.55 1.45
CA GLY A 92 15.01 -3.39 2.81
C GLY A 92 13.91 -2.32 2.90
N ARG A 93 14.06 -1.22 2.17
CA ARG A 93 13.04 -0.14 2.09
C ARG A 93 11.75 -0.63 1.43
N VAL A 94 11.86 -1.39 0.34
CA VAL A 94 10.70 -1.99 -0.35
C VAL A 94 9.95 -2.91 0.61
N GLU A 95 10.64 -3.80 1.32
CA GLU A 95 9.98 -4.70 2.29
C GLU A 95 9.28 -3.94 3.42
N THR A 96 9.89 -2.85 3.90
CA THR A 96 9.27 -1.97 4.90
C THR A 96 8.00 -1.31 4.35
N ALA A 97 8.05 -0.79 3.12
CA ALA A 97 6.90 -0.16 2.46
C ALA A 97 5.76 -1.18 2.18
N ARG A 98 6.09 -2.42 1.80
CA ARG A 98 5.11 -3.51 1.63
C ARG A 98 4.37 -3.80 2.92
N ARG A 99 5.10 -3.92 4.05
CA ARG A 99 4.49 -4.15 5.37
C ARG A 99 3.58 -3.00 5.78
N ALA A 100 4.02 -1.77 5.57
CA ALA A 100 3.22 -0.58 5.88
C ALA A 100 1.92 -0.52 5.06
N LEU A 101 1.99 -0.86 3.77
CA LEU A 101 0.79 -0.94 2.92
C LEU A 101 -0.17 -2.03 3.42
N LEU A 102 0.33 -3.22 3.72
CA LEU A 102 -0.48 -4.32 4.25
C LEU A 102 -1.18 -3.93 5.56
N GLU A 103 -0.48 -3.28 6.48
CA GLU A 103 -1.07 -2.81 7.73
C GLU A 103 -2.20 -1.80 7.49
N ALA A 104 -1.98 -0.85 6.57
CA ALA A 104 -2.99 0.14 6.20
C ALA A 104 -4.23 -0.51 5.56
N GLU A 105 -4.04 -1.50 4.69
CA GLU A 105 -5.13 -2.27 4.06
C GLU A 105 -5.93 -3.08 5.09
N LEU A 106 -5.25 -3.77 6.01
CA LEU A 106 -5.89 -4.52 7.09
C LEU A 106 -6.70 -3.61 8.02
N ARG A 107 -6.17 -2.43 8.35
CA ARG A 107 -6.87 -1.44 9.17
C ARG A 107 -8.12 -0.92 8.46
N LEU A 108 -8.02 -0.58 7.18
CA LEU A 108 -9.15 -0.13 6.38
C LEU A 108 -10.25 -1.21 6.28
N ALA A 109 -9.86 -2.46 5.97
CA ALA A 109 -10.79 -3.58 5.88
C ALA A 109 -11.53 -3.80 7.21
N SER A 110 -10.79 -3.71 8.33
CA SER A 110 -11.35 -3.84 9.67
C SER A 110 -12.37 -2.73 9.99
N LEU A 111 -12.06 -1.47 9.66
CA LEU A 111 -12.98 -0.34 9.85
C LEU A 111 -14.25 -0.48 9.00
N ARG A 112 -14.13 -0.91 7.75
CA ARG A 112 -15.27 -1.18 6.87
C ARG A 112 -16.17 -2.29 7.44
N LYS A 113 -15.58 -3.39 7.90
CA LYS A 113 -16.35 -4.46 8.56
C LYS A 113 -17.12 -3.97 9.80
N VAL A 114 -16.51 -3.08 10.59
CA VAL A 114 -17.16 -2.50 11.78
C VAL A 114 -18.33 -1.59 11.41
N ILE A 115 -18.19 -0.73 10.39
CA ILE A 115 -19.30 0.15 9.98
C ILE A 115 -20.46 -0.65 9.39
N ASP A 116 -20.18 -1.68 8.60
CA ASP A 116 -21.19 -2.55 7.99
C ASP A 116 -21.99 -3.28 9.07
N LYS A 117 -21.29 -3.86 10.06
CA LYS A 117 -21.95 -4.49 11.21
C LYS A 117 -22.86 -3.51 11.96
N ARG A 118 -22.37 -2.28 12.22
CA ARG A 118 -23.18 -1.27 12.92
C ARG A 118 -24.40 -0.81 12.13
N ARG A 119 -24.29 -0.72 10.80
CA ARG A 119 -25.43 -0.39 9.93
C ARG A 119 -26.48 -1.49 10.01
N HIS A 120 -26.06 -2.75 9.88
CA HIS A 120 -26.95 -3.89 10.00
C HIS A 120 -27.66 -3.96 11.37
N ASP A 121 -26.92 -3.77 12.46
CA ASP A 121 -27.49 -3.76 13.81
C ASP A 121 -28.55 -2.65 13.98
N LEU A 122 -28.32 -1.48 13.36
CA LEU A 122 -29.28 -0.37 13.39
C LEU A 122 -30.52 -0.65 12.56
N GLU A 123 -30.37 -1.23 11.37
CA GLU A 123 -31.48 -1.67 10.52
C GLU A 123 -32.37 -2.66 11.26
N LEU A 124 -31.78 -3.69 11.89
CA LEU A 124 -32.52 -4.67 12.69
C LEU A 124 -33.33 -4.02 13.82
N VAL A 125 -32.75 -3.03 14.51
CA VAL A 125 -33.45 -2.30 15.57
C VAL A 125 -34.60 -1.46 15.01
N GLN A 126 -34.44 -0.83 13.84
CA GLN A 126 -35.51 -0.06 13.20
C GLN A 126 -36.64 -0.97 12.73
N THR A 127 -36.34 -2.06 12.03
CA THR A 127 -37.36 -3.03 11.58
C THR A 127 -38.18 -3.56 12.76
N ARG A 128 -37.53 -3.90 13.89
CA ARG A 128 -38.25 -4.33 15.11
C ARG A 128 -39.16 -3.23 15.68
N ARG A 129 -38.75 -1.97 15.64
CA ARG A 129 -39.56 -0.83 16.10
C ARG A 129 -40.76 -0.60 15.19
N GLU A 130 -40.56 -0.64 13.89
CA GLU A 130 -41.61 -0.49 12.87
C GLU A 130 -42.63 -1.62 12.96
N GLN A 131 -42.18 -2.87 13.12
CA GLN A 131 -43.05 -4.01 13.35
C GLN A 131 -43.89 -3.82 14.62
N LYS A 132 -43.27 -3.48 15.75
CA LYS A 132 -43.99 -3.23 17.00
C LYS A 132 -45.06 -2.13 16.87
N GLN A 133 -44.73 -1.02 16.22
CA GLN A 133 -45.69 0.06 15.98
C GLN A 133 -46.85 -0.38 15.07
N THR A 134 -46.56 -1.23 14.08
CA THR A 134 -47.58 -1.78 13.17
C THR A 134 -48.53 -2.71 13.93
N ASP A 135 -47.98 -3.60 14.75
CA ASP A 135 -48.75 -4.53 15.59
C ASP A 135 -49.64 -3.80 16.61
N GLU A 136 -49.12 -2.73 17.23
CA GLU A 136 -49.88 -1.86 18.14
C GLU A 136 -51.06 -1.18 17.43
N ARG A 137 -50.85 -0.67 16.21
CA ARG A 137 -51.93 -0.04 15.42
C ARG A 137 -53.00 -1.05 14.99
N ALA A 138 -52.58 -2.24 14.56
CA ALA A 138 -53.51 -3.32 14.20
C ALA A 138 -54.35 -3.76 15.41
N SER A 139 -53.73 -3.89 16.58
CA SER A 139 -54.41 -4.25 17.84
C SER A 139 -55.45 -3.20 18.26
N LEU A 140 -55.10 -1.91 18.16
CA LEU A 140 -56.04 -0.82 18.42
C LEU A 140 -57.22 -0.82 17.45
N GLN A 141 -56.97 -1.01 16.16
CA GLN A 141 -58.04 -1.13 15.15
C GLN A 141 -58.96 -2.32 15.43
N TYR A 142 -58.39 -3.49 15.73
CA TYR A 142 -59.15 -4.68 16.06
C TYR A 142 -60.02 -4.47 17.32
N SER A 143 -59.46 -3.85 18.36
CA SER A 143 -60.22 -3.54 19.59
C SER A 143 -61.37 -2.56 19.35
N ASN A 144 -61.19 -1.56 18.46
CA ASN A 144 -62.24 -0.60 18.11
C ASN A 144 -63.34 -1.24 17.27
N VAL A 145 -62.98 -2.11 16.31
CA VAL A 145 -63.96 -2.86 15.49
C VAL A 145 -64.76 -3.82 16.37
N SER A 146 -64.09 -4.56 17.27
CA SER A 146 -64.74 -5.48 18.20
C SER A 146 -65.68 -4.77 19.17
N ARG A 147 -65.34 -3.55 19.65
CA ARG A 147 -66.25 -2.73 20.45
C ARG A 147 -67.47 -2.23 19.67
N ASN A 148 -67.29 -1.81 18.42
CA ASN A 148 -68.41 -1.33 17.60
C ASN A 148 -69.39 -2.45 17.20
N SER A 149 -68.92 -3.69 17.03
CA SER A 149 -69.79 -4.83 16.73
C SER A 149 -70.65 -5.29 17.92
N VAL A 150 -70.21 -5.06 19.16
CA VAL A 150 -70.97 -5.41 20.38
C VAL A 150 -72.03 -4.36 20.74
N GLY A 151 -71.96 -3.16 20.14
CA GLY A 151 -72.95 -2.07 20.34
C GLY A 151 -74.08 -2.03 19.32
N GLN A 152 -74.19 -3.01 18.41
CA GLN A 152 -75.23 -3.08 17.37
C GLN A 152 -76.19 -4.28 17.50
N GLU A 153 -76.16 -5.02 18.61
CA GLU A 153 -77.22 -5.97 19.01
C GLU A 153 -78.13 -5.33 20.08
#